data_AF-A0A926XN59-F1
#
_entry.id   AF-A0A926XN59-F1
#
_cell.length_a   1.000
_cell.length_b   1.000
_cell.length_c   1.000
_cell.angle_alpha   90.00
_cell.angle_beta   90.00
_cell.angle_gamma   90.00
#
_symmetry.space_group_name_H-M   'P 1'
#
loop_
_entity.id
_entity.type
_entity.pdbx_description
1 polymer ?
#
loop_
_entity_poly.entity_id
_entity_poly.type
_entity_poly.pdbx_seq_one_letter_code
_entity_poly.pdbx_strand_id
1 'polypeptide(L)'
;MMEILTLAAAQAIAKIALDKFIEGGAGELGKNMTGAVTEKVKQLGTVVWNRIKGNHRAVEVLQGAAENKPEALTQLKNYLYSQWQDENSEFVREVKTLADDIHFELTQIEDNSPMTVNNYGGTNTNYQTKTGKDNTNYFGGTHNHGK
;
A
#
# COMPACT_ATOMS: atom_id res chain seq x y z
N MET A 1 13.31 18.01 18.86
CA MET A 1 12.02 18.21 18.17
C MET A 1 12.21 17.78 16.72
N MET A 2 11.32 16.97 16.15
CA MET A 2 11.45 16.49 14.77
C MET A 2 11.08 17.63 13.82
N GLU A 3 12.07 18.29 13.22
CA GLU A 3 11.84 19.39 12.26
C GLU A 3 11.52 18.88 10.84
N ILE A 4 11.95 17.66 10.53
CA ILE A 4 11.77 17.00 9.23
C ILE A 4 11.31 15.57 9.48
N LEU A 5 10.29 15.14 8.73
CA LEU A 5 9.82 13.76 8.76
C LEU A 5 10.93 12.81 8.28
N THR A 6 11.35 11.89 9.14
CA THR A 6 12.32 10.86 8.78
C THR A 6 11.66 9.71 8.03
N LEU A 7 12.44 8.95 7.24
CA LEU A 7 11.91 7.76 6.57
C LEU A 7 11.36 6.74 7.57
N ALA A 8 12.02 6.56 8.72
CA ALA A 8 11.55 5.65 9.78
C ALA A 8 10.20 6.09 10.35
N ALA A 9 9.99 7.40 10.55
CA ALA A 9 8.70 7.94 10.97
C ALA A 9 7.62 7.74 9.88
N ALA A 10 7.96 8.00 8.62
CA ALA A 10 7.05 7.76 7.49
C ALA A 10 6.66 6.26 7.38
N GLN A 11 7.62 5.35 7.57
CA GLN A 11 7.37 3.91 7.60
C GLN A 11 6.48 3.50 8.77
N ALA A 12 6.68 4.05 9.97
CA ALA A 12 5.82 3.78 11.12
C ALA A 12 4.38 4.17 10.84
N ILE A 13 4.16 5.35 10.25
CA ILE A 13 2.83 5.81 9.83
C ILE A 13 2.26 4.87 8.75
N ALA A 14 3.03 4.53 7.72
CA ALA A 14 2.57 3.68 6.63
C ALA A 14 2.20 2.27 7.11
N LYS A 15 2.95 1.68 8.05
CA LYS A 15 2.58 0.41 8.69
C LYS A 15 1.24 0.50 9.41
N ILE A 16 0.99 1.60 10.13
CA ILE A 16 -0.28 1.82 10.85
C ILE A 16 -1.44 2.03 9.86
N ALA A 17 -1.21 2.77 8.78
CA ALA A 17 -2.22 2.97 7.74
C ALA A 17 -2.56 1.66 7.03
N LEU A 18 -1.56 0.86 6.66
CA LEU A 18 -1.78 -0.47 6.11
C LEU A 18 -2.51 -1.37 7.10
N ASP A 19 -2.09 -1.45 8.38
CA ASP A 19 -2.79 -2.23 9.41
C ASP A 19 -4.27 -1.86 9.56
N LYS A 20 -4.61 -0.58 9.36
CA LYS A 20 -5.99 -0.07 9.46
C LYS A 20 -6.83 -0.42 8.25
N PHE A 21 -6.29 -0.15 7.06
CA PHE A 21 -7.07 -0.12 5.82
C PHE A 21 -6.90 -1.40 4.99
N ILE A 22 -5.83 -2.15 5.22
CA ILE A 22 -5.44 -3.35 4.47
C ILE A 22 -5.16 -4.49 5.45
N GLU A 23 -6.04 -5.49 5.49
CA GLU A 23 -5.87 -6.64 6.36
C GLU A 23 -4.55 -7.38 6.04
N GLY A 24 -3.59 -7.34 6.97
CA GLY A 24 -2.28 -7.98 6.83
C GLY A 24 -1.18 -7.14 6.17
N GLY A 25 -1.50 -5.95 5.63
CA GLY A 25 -0.55 -5.14 4.83
C GLY A 25 0.68 -4.62 5.59
N ALA A 26 0.58 -4.47 6.92
CA ALA A 26 1.68 -3.99 7.75
C ALA A 26 2.91 -4.90 7.75
N GLY A 27 2.73 -6.21 7.52
CA GLY A 27 3.81 -7.20 7.47
C GLY A 27 4.59 -7.22 6.14
N GLU A 28 3.98 -6.74 5.06
CA GLU A 28 4.54 -6.78 3.70
C GLU A 28 5.52 -5.63 3.45
N LEU A 29 5.25 -4.46 4.06
CA LEU A 29 6.07 -3.25 3.94
C LEU A 29 7.54 -3.49 4.32
N GLY A 30 7.82 -4.39 5.26
CA GLY A 30 9.18 -4.69 5.69
C GLY A 30 9.99 -5.55 4.71
N LYS A 31 9.35 -6.19 3.74
CA LYS A 31 9.98 -7.18 2.86
C LYS A 31 10.36 -6.62 1.49
N ASN A 32 9.55 -5.71 0.93
CA ASN A 32 9.69 -5.26 -0.46
C ASN A 32 9.64 -3.73 -0.62
N MET A 33 10.53 -3.00 0.04
CA MET A 33 10.67 -1.55 -0.19
C MET A 33 11.51 -1.24 -1.44
N THR A 34 10.82 -1.07 -2.57
CA THR A 34 11.41 -0.51 -3.78
C THR A 34 11.49 1.02 -3.69
N GLY A 35 12.16 1.66 -4.66
CA GLY A 35 12.18 3.12 -4.78
C GLY A 35 10.78 3.73 -4.86
N ALA A 36 9.91 3.15 -5.70
CA ALA A 36 8.52 3.57 -5.87
C ALA A 36 7.69 3.44 -4.59
N VAL A 37 7.80 2.30 -3.88
CA VAL A 37 7.16 2.11 -2.56
C VAL A 37 7.70 3.14 -1.55
N THR A 38 9.00 3.40 -1.57
CA THR A 38 9.64 4.38 -0.67
C THR A 38 9.09 5.79 -0.90
N GLU A 39 8.87 6.19 -2.14
CA GLU A 39 8.28 7.50 -2.47
C GLU A 39 6.84 7.60 -1.95
N LYS A 40 6.00 6.59 -2.17
CA LYS A 40 4.62 6.57 -1.66
C LYS A 40 4.55 6.55 -0.13
N VAL A 41 5.45 5.81 0.54
CA VAL A 41 5.59 5.83 2.01
C VAL A 41 5.92 7.23 2.51
N LYS A 42 6.86 7.94 1.84
CA LYS A 42 7.18 9.33 2.20
C LYS A 42 6.00 10.27 1.97
N GLN A 43 5.24 10.09 0.90
CA GLN A 43 4.04 10.87 0.62
C GLN A 43 2.99 10.67 1.72
N LEU A 44 2.64 9.42 2.03
CA LEU A 44 1.71 9.08 3.11
C LEU A 44 2.17 9.65 4.45
N GLY A 45 3.44 9.44 4.79
CA GLY A 45 4.03 10.00 5.99
C GLY A 45 3.92 11.53 6.03
N THR A 46 4.12 12.22 4.90
CA THR A 46 4.04 13.69 4.80
C THR A 46 2.61 14.20 5.00
N VAL A 47 1.62 13.52 4.40
CA VAL A 47 0.19 13.84 4.57
C VAL A 47 -0.18 13.77 6.05
N VAL A 48 0.15 12.67 6.72
CA VAL A 48 -0.12 12.50 8.14
C VAL A 48 0.70 13.46 9.00
N TRP A 49 1.98 13.67 8.69
CA TRP A 49 2.85 14.62 9.39
C TRP A 49 2.29 16.04 9.37
N ASN A 50 1.83 16.50 8.21
CA ASN A 50 1.24 17.83 8.08
C ASN A 50 0.00 18.01 8.95
N ARG A 51 -0.75 16.93 9.20
CA ARG A 51 -1.90 16.94 10.11
C ARG A 51 -1.49 16.99 11.57
N ILE A 52 -0.42 16.28 11.97
CA ILE A 52 -0.09 16.06 13.38
C ILE A 52 1.06 16.93 13.92
N LYS A 53 1.84 17.59 13.06
CA LYS A 53 3.03 18.38 13.45
C LYS A 53 2.74 19.52 14.44
N GLY A 54 1.50 20.01 14.47
CA GLY A 54 1.06 21.02 15.45
C GLY A 54 0.76 20.46 16.84
N ASN A 55 0.71 19.13 17.01
CA ASN A 55 0.42 18.47 18.27
C ASN A 55 1.70 17.86 18.85
N HIS A 56 2.27 18.52 19.86
CA HIS A 56 3.54 18.13 20.47
C HIS A 56 3.55 16.67 20.95
N ARG A 57 2.45 16.20 21.54
CA ARG A 57 2.32 14.83 22.01
C ARG A 57 2.30 13.84 20.85
N ALA A 58 1.61 14.16 19.76
CA ALA A 58 1.57 13.32 18.56
C ALA A 58 2.95 13.20 17.89
N VAL A 59 3.72 14.31 17.87
CA VAL A 59 5.09 14.34 17.35
C VAL A 59 6.01 13.48 18.22
N GLU A 60 5.88 13.55 19.54
CA GLU A 60 6.71 12.78 20.48
C GLU A 60 6.46 11.27 20.35
N VAL A 61 5.19 10.85 20.28
CA VAL A 61 4.86 9.43 20.06
C VAL A 61 5.28 8.96 18.68
N LEU A 62 5.22 9.82 17.64
CA LEU A 62 5.77 9.50 16.32
C LEU A 62 7.28 9.28 16.37
N GLN A 63 8.01 10.11 17.11
CA GLN A 63 9.45 9.94 17.27
C GLN A 63 9.77 8.62 17.97
N GLY A 64 9.07 8.29 19.06
CA GLY A 64 9.24 7.00 19.73
C GLY A 64 8.88 5.81 18.83
N ALA A 65 7.86 5.95 17.99
CA ALA A 65 7.46 4.93 17.02
C ALA A 65 8.52 4.72 15.94
N ALA A 66 9.16 5.80 15.46
CA ALA A 66 10.28 5.73 14.52
C ALA A 66 11.50 4.98 15.13
N GLU A 67 11.68 5.06 16.44
CA GLU A 67 12.68 4.30 17.20
C GLU A 67 12.23 2.85 17.52
N ASN A 68 11.13 2.37 16.94
CA ASN A 68 10.53 1.06 17.20
C ASN A 68 10.17 0.80 18.68
N LYS A 69 9.86 1.85 19.46
CA LYS A 69 9.38 1.67 20.83
C LYS A 69 7.93 1.13 20.78
N PRO A 70 7.65 -0.07 21.34
CA PRO A 70 6.34 -0.72 21.20
C PRO A 70 5.19 0.07 21.84
N GLU A 71 5.47 0.73 22.96
CA GLU A 71 4.50 1.59 23.65
C GLU A 71 4.14 2.82 22.78
N ALA A 72 5.15 3.44 22.16
CA ALA A 72 4.95 4.60 21.29
C ALA A 72 4.22 4.23 20.00
N LEU A 73 4.49 3.06 19.41
CA LEU A 73 3.74 2.53 18.27
C LEU A 73 2.26 2.34 18.61
N THR A 74 1.96 1.77 19.78
CA THR A 74 0.59 1.56 20.24
C THR A 74 -0.14 2.89 20.47
N GLN A 75 0.53 3.86 21.09
CA GLN A 75 -0.03 5.20 21.31
C GLN A 75 -0.26 5.95 19.99
N LEU A 76 0.69 5.90 19.07
CA LEU A 76 0.56 6.49 17.73
C LEU A 76 -0.59 5.84 16.96
N LYS A 77 -0.71 4.50 17.00
CA LYS A 77 -1.80 3.76 16.37
C LYS A 77 -3.16 4.23 16.88
N ASN A 78 -3.35 4.27 18.20
CA ASN A 78 -4.61 4.72 18.81
C ASN A 78 -4.94 6.17 18.44
N TYR A 79 -3.93 7.05 18.43
CA TYR A 79 -4.11 8.45 18.05
C TYR A 79 -4.53 8.59 16.58
N LEU A 80 -3.81 7.95 15.65
CA LEU A 80 -4.13 7.98 14.23
C LEU A 80 -5.49 7.35 13.94
N TYR A 81 -5.86 6.26 14.62
CA TYR A 81 -7.16 5.62 14.44
C TYR A 81 -8.31 6.53 14.87
N SER A 82 -8.12 7.33 15.92
CA SER A 82 -9.08 8.37 16.30
C SER A 82 -9.18 9.48 15.25
N GLN A 83 -8.07 9.86 14.60
CA GLN A 83 -8.09 10.82 13.50
C GLN A 83 -8.75 10.26 12.22
N TRP A 84 -8.81 8.94 12.09
CA TRP A 84 -9.38 8.24 10.94
C TRP A 84 -10.80 7.71 11.17
N GLN A 85 -11.53 8.26 12.14
CA GLN A 85 -12.93 7.87 12.38
C GLN A 85 -13.89 8.37 11.31
N ASP A 86 -13.60 9.54 10.70
CA ASP A 86 -14.41 10.09 9.62
C ASP A 86 -13.85 9.67 8.26
N GLU A 87 -14.33 8.51 7.77
CA GLU A 87 -13.95 7.95 6.47
C GLU A 87 -14.36 8.81 5.27
N ASN A 88 -15.27 9.78 5.47
CA ASN A 88 -15.68 10.70 4.41
C ASN A 88 -14.78 11.94 4.34
N SER A 89 -13.94 12.18 5.34
CA SER A 89 -13.01 13.30 5.33
C SER A 89 -11.97 13.12 4.21
N GLU A 90 -11.65 14.22 3.52
CA GLU A 90 -10.64 14.21 2.45
C GLU A 90 -9.29 13.66 2.93
N PHE A 91 -8.92 13.98 4.16
CA PHE A 91 -7.71 13.47 4.80
C PHE A 91 -7.69 11.93 4.90
N VAL A 92 -8.78 11.32 5.37
CA VAL A 92 -8.83 9.85 5.52
C VAL A 92 -8.86 9.17 4.16
N ARG A 93 -9.57 9.75 3.19
CA ARG A 93 -9.60 9.25 1.81
C ARG A 93 -8.21 9.28 1.19
N GLU A 94 -7.46 10.37 1.35
CA GLU A 94 -6.09 10.48 0.86
C GLU A 94 -5.14 9.46 1.50
N VAL A 95 -5.21 9.29 2.83
CA VAL A 95 -4.41 8.29 3.55
C VAL A 95 -4.74 6.88 3.08
N LYS A 96 -6.03 6.57 2.89
CA LYS A 96 -6.50 5.27 2.40
C LYS A 96 -6.00 5.01 0.98
N THR A 97 -6.18 5.95 0.05
CA THR A 97 -5.68 5.83 -1.32
C THR A 97 -4.18 5.58 -1.36
N LEU A 98 -3.39 6.29 -0.55
CA LEU A 98 -1.94 6.06 -0.48
C LEU A 98 -1.59 4.69 0.13
N ALA A 99 -2.38 4.21 1.10
CA ALA A 99 -2.20 2.87 1.67
C ALA A 99 -2.53 1.76 0.65
N ASP A 100 -3.64 1.89 -0.08
CA ASP A 100 -4.01 1.00 -1.18
C ASP A 100 -2.92 0.96 -2.26
N ASP A 101 -2.43 2.13 -2.68
CA ASP A 101 -1.36 2.24 -3.66
C ASP A 101 -0.06 1.56 -3.17
N ILE A 102 0.32 1.74 -1.90
CA ILE A 102 1.48 1.08 -1.32
C ILE A 102 1.30 -0.44 -1.34
N HIS A 103 0.12 -0.94 -0.93
CA HIS A 103 -0.17 -2.36 -0.94
C HIS A 103 -0.18 -2.95 -2.36
N PHE A 104 -0.73 -2.22 -3.33
CA PHE A 104 -0.71 -2.62 -4.74
C PHE A 104 0.73 -2.75 -5.26
N GLU A 105 1.59 -1.78 -4.99
CA GLU A 105 3.02 -1.87 -5.36
C GLU A 105 3.75 -3.02 -4.65
N LEU A 106 3.43 -3.30 -3.38
CA LEU A 106 4.02 -4.40 -2.63
C LEU A 106 3.63 -5.78 -3.17
N THR A 107 2.37 -5.95 -3.55
CA THR A 107 1.81 -7.24 -4.03
C THR A 107 2.08 -7.49 -5.51
N GLN A 108 2.18 -6.44 -6.34
CA GLN A 108 2.61 -6.60 -7.73
C GLN A 108 4.02 -7.22 -7.85
N ILE A 109 4.89 -7.02 -6.86
CA ILE A 109 6.24 -7.59 -6.83
C ILE A 109 6.21 -9.11 -6.55
N GLU A 110 5.22 -9.61 -5.80
CA GLU A 110 5.09 -11.06 -5.56
C GLU A 110 4.67 -11.83 -6.82
N ASP A 111 3.96 -11.18 -7.74
CA ASP A 111 3.57 -11.79 -9.02
C ASP A 111 4.60 -11.56 -10.14
N ASN A 112 5.88 -11.67 -9.78
CA ASN A 112 7.00 -11.71 -10.71
C ASN A 112 7.51 -13.15 -10.89
N SER A 113 6.61 -14.14 -10.84
CA SER A 113 6.91 -15.46 -11.38
C SER A 113 7.27 -15.28 -12.85
N PRO A 114 8.44 -15.76 -13.33
CA PRO A 114 8.80 -15.62 -14.72
C PRO A 114 7.70 -16.28 -15.56
N MET A 115 6.96 -15.46 -16.30
CA MET A 115 6.03 -15.93 -17.30
C MET A 115 6.90 -16.55 -18.40
N THR A 116 7.21 -17.84 -18.26
CA THR A 116 7.92 -18.60 -19.30
C THR A 116 6.95 -18.78 -20.46
N VAL A 117 6.94 -17.80 -21.37
CA VAL A 117 6.13 -17.82 -22.58
C VAL A 117 6.76 -18.85 -23.52
N ASN A 118 6.32 -20.11 -23.45
CA ASN A 118 6.62 -21.09 -24.48
C ASN A 118 5.62 -20.89 -25.64
N ASN A 119 5.86 -19.88 -26.49
CA ASN A 119 5.08 -19.67 -27.70
C ASN A 119 5.56 -20.63 -28.79
N TYR A 120 4.96 -21.83 -28.85
CA TYR A 120 5.09 -22.74 -29.98
C TYR A 120 3.83 -22.62 -30.84
N GLY A 121 3.94 -21.93 -31.97
CA GLY A 121 2.99 -22.05 -33.08
C GLY A 121 1.98 -20.91 -33.21
N GLY A 122 2.29 -19.99 -34.13
CA GLY A 122 1.38 -19.47 -35.15
C GLY A 122 -0.02 -19.03 -34.76
N THR A 123 -0.26 -17.72 -34.91
CA THR A 123 -1.59 -17.11 -35.17
C THR A 123 -2.65 -17.28 -34.08
N ASN A 124 -2.69 -16.35 -33.13
CA ASN A 124 -3.86 -15.49 -32.91
C ASN A 124 -3.63 -14.48 -31.77
N THR A 125 -4.23 -13.31 -31.94
CA THR A 125 -4.27 -12.18 -31.01
C THR A 125 -4.82 -12.59 -29.64
N ASN A 126 -3.96 -13.02 -28.71
CA ASN A 126 -4.34 -13.35 -27.34
C ASN A 126 -3.98 -12.19 -26.40
N TYR A 127 -4.97 -11.42 -26.00
CA TYR A 127 -4.87 -10.54 -24.82
C TYR A 127 -5.10 -11.41 -23.58
N GLN A 128 -4.06 -11.65 -22.79
CA GLN A 128 -4.20 -12.30 -21.48
C GLN A 128 -4.49 -11.25 -20.40
N THR A 129 -5.76 -11.09 -20.03
CA THR A 129 -6.15 -10.38 -18.80
C THR A 129 -6.18 -11.36 -17.62
N LYS A 130 -5.38 -11.06 -16.60
CA LYS A 130 -5.23 -11.85 -15.38
C LYS A 130 -6.52 -11.73 -14.54
N THR A 131 -7.28 -12.82 -14.45
CA THR A 131 -8.53 -12.85 -13.69
C THR A 131 -8.42 -13.90 -12.60
N GLY A 132 -7.76 -13.55 -11.49
CA GLY A 132 -7.77 -14.32 -10.24
C GLY A 132 -7.02 -15.66 -10.25
N LYS A 133 -6.69 -16.12 -9.04
CA LYS A 133 -6.17 -17.46 -8.75
C LYS A 133 -7.32 -18.44 -8.95
N ASP A 134 -7.15 -19.42 -9.85
CA ASP A 134 -8.11 -20.48 -10.19
C ASP A 134 -9.32 -20.12 -11.07
N ASN A 135 -9.20 -19.17 -12.02
CA ASN A 135 -10.23 -19.02 -13.06
C ASN A 135 -9.66 -19.06 -14.50
N THR A 136 -10.00 -20.12 -15.23
CA THR A 136 -9.83 -20.20 -16.69
C THR A 136 -11.10 -19.68 -17.36
N ASN A 137 -11.22 -18.36 -17.49
CA ASN A 137 -12.26 -17.78 -18.35
C ASN A 137 -11.82 -17.91 -19.82
N TYR A 138 -12.37 -18.92 -20.50
CA TYR A 138 -12.30 -19.07 -21.94
C TYR A 138 -13.25 -18.03 -22.58
N PHE A 139 -12.73 -16.89 -23.03
CA PHE A 139 -13.55 -15.95 -23.81
C PHE A 139 -13.84 -16.60 -25.17
N GLY A 140 -15.11 -16.91 -25.39
CA GLY A 140 -15.62 -17.80 -26.43
C GLY A 140 -15.12 -17.49 -27.84
N GLY A 141 -14.88 -18.56 -28.59
CA GLY A 141 -14.53 -18.51 -30.00
C GLY A 141 -15.59 -17.80 -30.83
N THR A 142 -15.12 -17.01 -31.80
CA THR A 142 -15.93 -16.53 -32.92
C THR A 142 -16.34 -17.72 -33.80
N HIS A 143 -17.60 -18.14 -33.71
CA HIS A 143 -18.24 -18.96 -34.74
C HIS A 143 -18.53 -18.07 -35.95
N ASN A 144 -17.77 -18.24 -37.02
CA ASN A 144 -18.09 -17.68 -38.32
C ASN A 144 -18.95 -18.69 -39.10
N HIS A 145 -20.24 -18.40 -39.30
CA HIS A 145 -21.06 -19.18 -40.22
C HIS A 145 -20.87 -18.59 -41.62
N GLY A 146 -19.97 -19.20 -42.39
CA GLY A 146 -19.86 -18.96 -43.83
C GLY A 146 -21.17 -19.35 -44.52
N LYS A 147 -21.53 -18.56 -45.54
CA LYS A 147 -22.66 -18.82 -46.45
C LYS A 147 -22.42 -20.07 -47.29
#